data_AF-A0AAV7F4T4-F1
#
_entry.id   AF-A0AAV7F4T4-F1
#
_cell.length_a   1.000
_cell.length_b   1.000
_cell.length_c   1.000
_cell.angle_alpha   90.00
_cell.angle_beta   90.00
_cell.angle_gamma   90.00
#
_symmetry.space_group_name_H-M   'P 1'
#
loop_
_entity.id
_entity.type
_entity.pdbx_description
1 polymer ?
#
loop_
_entity_poly.entity_id
_entity_poly.type
_entity_poly.pdbx_seq_one_letter_code
_entity_poly.pdbx_strand_id
1 'polypeptide(L)'
;MTSVLENNFSRMDTASHLFLIKDYVTLLGATLRRYGYQVTPLLEVLDNSRDKYHELLLEECQKQITDVLGNDTYEKMVMRKEYEYNMNVLSFHLQTTDIMPAFPYIAPFSTSVPDVCHIVRSFIEDSVSYFSYGGHMNVYDVSRKYLDKLLIDVLNEALLKTTYSGTTGVSQAMQIAANLSVLE
;
A
#
# COMPACT_ATOMS: atom_id res chain seq x y z
N MET A 1 11.51 -15.46 -26.74
CA MET A 1 11.16 -14.10 -26.28
C MET A 1 10.43 -14.17 -24.95
N THR A 2 9.33 -14.91 -24.87
CA THR A 2 8.59 -15.19 -23.62
C THR A 2 9.47 -15.77 -22.51
N SER A 3 10.29 -16.78 -22.80
CA SER A 3 11.22 -17.37 -21.82
C SER A 3 12.28 -16.40 -21.27
N VAL A 4 12.67 -15.40 -22.08
CA VAL A 4 13.60 -14.35 -21.63
C VAL A 4 12.88 -13.39 -20.70
N LEU A 5 11.64 -13.01 -21.02
CA LEU A 5 10.83 -12.13 -20.17
C LEU A 5 10.52 -12.80 -18.82
N GLU A 6 10.11 -14.07 -18.82
CA GLU A 6 9.87 -14.84 -17.58
C GLU A 6 11.11 -14.87 -16.68
N ASN A 7 12.28 -15.15 -17.26
CA ASN A 7 13.54 -15.18 -16.51
C ASN A 7 13.97 -13.79 -16.01
N ASN A 8 13.60 -12.71 -16.71
CA ASN A 8 13.87 -11.36 -16.22
C ASN A 8 12.90 -10.99 -15.09
N PHE A 9 11.60 -11.27 -15.23
CA PHE A 9 10.61 -10.98 -14.17
C PHE A 9 10.90 -11.74 -12.88
N SER A 10 11.37 -12.99 -12.95
CA SER A 10 11.69 -13.77 -11.75
C SER A 10 12.90 -13.22 -10.97
N ARG A 11 13.81 -12.51 -11.64
CA ARG A 11 15.04 -11.94 -11.06
C ARG A 11 14.90 -10.47 -10.67
N MET A 12 13.70 -9.89 -10.81
CA MET A 12 13.45 -8.52 -10.39
C MET A 12 13.18 -8.45 -8.88
N ASP A 13 13.81 -7.46 -8.26
CA ASP A 13 13.73 -7.20 -6.82
C ASP A 13 12.95 -5.91 -6.48
N THR A 14 12.38 -5.24 -7.49
CA THR A 14 11.67 -3.97 -7.30
C THR A 14 10.35 -3.95 -8.07
N ALA A 15 9.25 -3.63 -7.37
CA ALA A 15 7.91 -3.60 -7.94
C ALA A 15 7.79 -2.58 -9.09
N SER A 16 8.38 -1.39 -8.93
CA SER A 16 8.35 -0.32 -9.93
C SER A 16 9.00 -0.70 -11.26
N HIS A 17 10.13 -1.41 -11.22
CA HIS A 17 10.80 -1.90 -12.43
C HIS A 17 9.96 -2.95 -13.17
N LEU A 18 9.36 -3.88 -12.44
CA LEU A 18 8.48 -4.90 -13.00
C LEU A 18 7.26 -4.25 -13.66
N PHE A 19 6.61 -3.31 -12.97
CA PHE A 19 5.48 -2.56 -13.48
C PHE A 19 5.80 -1.80 -14.78
N LEU A 20 6.93 -1.07 -14.81
CA LEU A 20 7.39 -0.35 -15.98
C LEU A 20 7.58 -1.27 -17.19
N ILE A 21 8.23 -2.42 -17.00
CA ILE A 21 8.46 -3.38 -18.07
C ILE A 21 7.15 -4.01 -18.52
N LYS A 22 6.23 -4.33 -17.59
CA LYS A 22 4.88 -4.80 -17.92
C LYS A 22 4.15 -3.80 -18.81
N ASP A 23 4.22 -2.50 -18.53
CA ASP A 23 3.54 -1.48 -19.34
C ASP A 23 4.11 -1.39 -20.76
N TYR A 24 5.45 -1.40 -20.90
CA TYR A 24 6.08 -1.42 -22.23
C TYR A 24 5.74 -2.67 -23.02
N VAL A 25 5.75 -3.85 -22.38
CA VAL A 25 5.40 -5.12 -23.02
C VAL A 25 3.92 -5.14 -23.40
N THR A 26 3.03 -4.59 -22.57
CA THR A 26 1.60 -4.47 -22.86
C THR A 26 1.36 -3.57 -24.08
N LEU A 27 2.05 -2.42 -24.16
CA LEU A 27 1.98 -1.50 -25.30
C LEU A 27 2.48 -2.16 -26.59
N LEU A 28 3.60 -2.89 -26.53
CA LEU A 28 4.11 -3.66 -27.65
C LEU A 28 3.10 -4.73 -28.09
N GLY A 29 2.54 -5.47 -27.15
CA GLY A 29 1.50 -6.48 -27.41
C GLY A 29 0.26 -5.88 -28.08
N ALA A 30 -0.23 -4.73 -27.61
CA ALA A 30 -1.35 -4.02 -28.21
C ALA A 30 -1.04 -3.60 -29.66
N THR A 31 0.19 -3.15 -29.93
CA THR A 31 0.64 -2.77 -31.26
C THR A 31 0.71 -3.98 -32.19
N LEU A 32 1.38 -5.05 -31.77
CA LEU A 32 1.50 -6.30 -32.53
C LEU A 32 0.14 -6.92 -32.87
N ARG A 33 -0.79 -6.89 -31.90
CA ARG A 33 -2.17 -7.37 -32.11
C ARG A 33 -2.89 -6.60 -33.21
N ARG A 34 -2.70 -5.27 -33.30
CA ARG A 34 -3.28 -4.45 -34.38
C ARG A 34 -2.76 -4.81 -35.76
N TYR A 35 -1.51 -5.27 -35.85
CA TYR A 35 -0.90 -5.76 -37.09
C TYR A 35 -1.23 -7.24 -37.40
N GLY A 36 -2.09 -7.89 -36.60
CA GLY A 36 -2.54 -9.26 -36.83
C GLY A 36 -1.63 -10.35 -36.25
N TYR A 37 -0.63 -9.99 -35.44
CA TYR A 37 0.21 -10.97 -34.75
C TYR A 37 -0.51 -11.59 -33.54
N GLN A 38 -0.23 -12.88 -33.30
CA GLN A 38 -0.70 -13.59 -32.11
C GLN A 38 0.14 -13.19 -30.90
N VAL A 39 -0.50 -12.61 -29.89
CA VAL A 39 0.16 -12.09 -28.68
C VAL A 39 -0.21 -12.86 -27.40
N THR A 40 -1.01 -13.92 -27.49
CA THR A 40 -1.45 -14.72 -26.35
C THR A 40 -0.30 -15.18 -25.45
N PRO A 41 0.82 -15.73 -25.97
CA PRO A 41 1.93 -16.15 -25.10
C PRO A 41 2.60 -14.99 -24.36
N LEU A 42 2.53 -13.77 -24.91
CA LEU A 42 3.08 -12.58 -24.25
C LEU A 42 2.20 -12.14 -23.08
N LEU A 43 0.88 -12.20 -23.26
CA LEU A 43 -0.09 -11.87 -22.21
C LEU A 43 -0.04 -12.88 -21.07
N GLU A 44 0.08 -14.18 -21.38
CA GLU A 44 0.24 -15.23 -20.37
C GLU A 44 1.46 -14.99 -19.46
N VAL A 45 2.59 -14.58 -20.04
CA VAL A 45 3.80 -14.23 -19.25
C VAL A 45 3.55 -13.05 -18.32
N LEU A 46 2.82 -12.04 -18.79
CA LEU A 46 2.45 -10.88 -17.97
C LEU A 46 1.54 -11.29 -16.82
N ASP A 47 0.52 -12.11 -17.10
CA ASP A 47 -0.40 -12.62 -16.08
C ASP A 47 0.34 -13.46 -15.03
N ASN A 48 1.31 -14.27 -15.46
CA ASN A 48 2.16 -15.07 -14.56
C ASN A 48 3.09 -14.20 -13.69
N SER A 49 3.45 -13.00 -14.14
CA SER A 49 4.31 -12.06 -13.39
C SER A 49 3.59 -11.28 -12.28
N ARG A 50 2.25 -11.33 -12.27
CA ARG A 50 1.39 -10.59 -11.35
C ARG A 50 1.68 -10.90 -9.89
N ASP A 51 1.80 -12.18 -9.56
CA ASP A 51 1.97 -12.60 -8.17
C ASP A 51 3.31 -12.10 -7.64
N LYS A 52 4.37 -12.15 -8.47
CA LYS A 52 5.69 -11.58 -8.15
C LYS A 52 5.64 -10.07 -7.93
N TYR A 53 4.90 -9.32 -8.75
CA TYR A 53 4.72 -7.88 -8.55
C TYR A 53 4.10 -7.57 -7.18
N HIS A 54 3.00 -8.25 -6.83
CA HIS A 54 2.32 -7.98 -5.56
C HIS A 54 3.12 -8.47 -4.36
N GLU A 55 3.92 -9.53 -4.48
CA GLU A 55 4.89 -9.93 -3.44
C GLU A 55 5.92 -8.83 -3.19
N LEU A 56 6.53 -8.28 -4.25
CA LEU A 56 7.48 -7.17 -4.13
C LEU A 56 6.84 -5.91 -3.52
N LEU A 57 5.60 -5.62 -3.92
CA LEU A 57 4.85 -4.46 -3.39
C LEU A 57 4.52 -4.64 -1.90
N LEU A 58 4.18 -5.86 -1.47
CA LEU A 58 3.97 -6.19 -0.06
C LEU A 58 5.26 -6.04 0.75
N GLU A 59 6.39 -6.52 0.24
CA GLU A 59 7.71 -6.37 0.90
C GLU A 59 8.10 -4.90 1.07
N GLU A 60 7.83 -4.06 0.07
CA GLU A 60 8.07 -2.62 0.14
C GLU A 60 7.19 -1.95 1.19
N CYS A 61 5.88 -2.26 1.20
CA CYS A 61 4.96 -1.73 2.21
C CYS A 61 5.29 -2.22 3.62
N GLN A 62 5.75 -3.46 3.78
CA GLN A 62 6.21 -3.99 5.07
C GLN A 62 7.36 -3.15 5.64
N LYS A 63 8.33 -2.78 4.79
CA LYS A 63 9.45 -1.92 5.20
C LYS A 63 8.96 -0.53 5.59
N GLN A 64 8.08 0.07 4.80
CA GLN A 64 7.52 1.40 5.09
C GLN A 64 6.71 1.40 6.40
N ILE A 65 5.85 0.40 6.63
CA ILE A 65 5.05 0.28 7.86
C ILE A 65 5.96 0.10 9.07
N THR A 66 6.99 -0.75 8.96
CA THR A 66 7.95 -0.99 10.05
C THR A 66 8.71 0.29 10.40
N ASP A 67 9.11 1.07 9.38
CA ASP A 67 9.81 2.35 9.59
C ASP A 67 8.90 3.40 10.24
N VAL A 68 7.66 3.55 9.77
CA VAL A 68 6.66 4.46 10.35
C VAL A 68 6.40 4.12 11.82
N LEU A 69 6.16 2.84 12.13
CA LEU A 69 5.91 2.42 13.51
C LEU A 69 7.16 2.49 14.40
N GLY A 70 8.35 2.24 13.84
CA GLY A 70 9.61 2.31 14.57
C GLY A 70 10.05 3.73 14.91
N ASN A 71 9.73 4.70 14.05
CA ASN A 71 10.10 6.11 14.21
C ASN A 71 9.02 6.94 14.93
N ASP A 72 7.84 6.37 15.20
CA ASP A 72 6.78 7.09 15.92
C ASP A 72 7.14 7.30 17.40
N THR A 73 6.83 8.50 17.88
CA THR A 73 6.95 8.89 19.29
C THR A 73 5.78 8.37 20.15
N TYR A 74 4.67 8.00 19.49
CA TYR A 74 3.39 7.65 20.13
C TYR A 74 2.88 8.78 21.05
N GLU A 75 3.07 10.01 20.61
CA GLU A 75 2.42 11.20 21.17
C GLU A 75 1.23 11.61 20.29
N LYS A 76 0.24 12.26 20.89
CA LYS A 76 -0.91 12.76 20.14
C LYS A 76 -0.47 13.77 19.08
N MET A 77 -0.95 13.58 17.86
CA MET A 77 -0.65 14.49 16.76
C MET A 77 -1.29 15.86 17.00
N VAL A 78 -0.48 16.92 16.97
CA VAL A 78 -0.93 18.31 17.10
C VAL A 78 -0.88 19.00 15.74
N MET A 79 -2.04 19.42 15.26
CA MET A 79 -2.20 20.13 13.99
C MET A 79 -2.46 21.60 14.24
N ARG A 80 -1.65 22.47 13.66
CA ARG A 80 -1.73 23.93 13.89
C ARG A 80 -2.49 24.66 12.80
N LYS A 81 -2.66 24.03 11.65
CA LYS A 81 -3.28 24.62 10.45
C LYS A 81 -4.32 23.70 9.86
N GLU A 82 -5.30 24.28 9.20
CA GLU A 82 -6.34 23.57 8.44
C GLU A 82 -5.77 22.62 7.39
N TYR A 83 -4.71 23.00 6.67
CA TYR A 83 -4.09 22.11 5.68
C TYR A 83 -3.56 20.80 6.31
N GLU A 84 -2.98 20.86 7.50
CA GLU A 84 -2.51 19.67 8.22
C GLU A 84 -3.68 18.77 8.64
N TYR A 85 -4.80 19.37 9.05
CA TYR A 85 -6.03 18.64 9.35
C TYR A 85 -6.65 17.98 8.12
N ASN A 86 -6.68 18.69 7.00
CA ASN A 86 -7.22 18.17 5.74
C ASN A 86 -6.41 16.96 5.25
N MET A 87 -5.08 17.03 5.34
CA MET A 87 -4.21 15.93 4.95
C MET A 87 -4.31 14.71 5.88
N ASN A 88 -4.30 14.93 7.20
CA ASN A 88 -4.14 13.83 8.15
C ASN A 88 -5.45 13.28 8.71
N VAL A 89 -6.54 14.04 8.64
CA VAL A 89 -7.85 13.65 9.21
C VAL A 89 -8.89 13.51 8.09
N LEU A 90 -9.16 14.58 7.34
CA LEU A 90 -10.25 14.58 6.35
C LEU A 90 -9.97 13.64 5.19
N SER A 91 -8.72 13.62 4.71
CA SER A 91 -8.34 12.77 3.58
C SER A 91 -8.63 11.29 3.84
N PHE A 92 -8.64 10.87 5.11
CA PHE A 92 -8.90 9.51 5.55
C PHE A 92 -10.24 9.32 6.24
N HIS A 93 -11.09 10.36 6.27
CA HIS A 93 -12.37 10.36 6.98
C HIS A 93 -12.26 9.99 8.47
N LEU A 94 -11.17 10.39 9.13
CA LEU A 94 -10.91 10.11 10.56
C LEU A 94 -11.61 11.10 11.51
N GLN A 95 -12.45 11.99 10.98
CA GLN A 95 -13.18 12.97 11.79
C GLN A 95 -14.33 12.29 12.52
N THR A 96 -14.58 12.70 13.75
CA THR A 96 -15.74 12.23 14.53
C THR A 96 -16.97 13.13 14.36
N THR A 97 -16.77 14.37 13.88
CA THR A 97 -17.83 15.39 13.73
C THR A 97 -17.62 16.15 12.43
N ASP A 98 -18.70 16.56 11.76
CA ASP A 98 -18.65 17.36 10.51
C ASP A 98 -18.34 18.84 10.72
N ILE A 99 -18.05 19.25 11.96
CA ILE A 99 -17.75 20.64 12.32
C ILE A 99 -16.23 20.83 12.35
N MET A 100 -15.74 21.86 11.65
CA MET A 100 -14.32 22.20 11.65
C MET A 100 -13.84 22.58 13.07
N PRO A 101 -12.80 21.91 13.59
CA PRO A 101 -12.30 22.21 14.93
C PRO A 101 -11.56 23.55 14.98
N ALA A 102 -11.39 24.08 16.19
CA ALA A 102 -10.48 25.19 16.44
C ALA A 102 -9.02 24.70 16.45
N PHE A 103 -8.10 25.55 15.97
CA PHE A 103 -6.66 25.25 15.95
C PHE A 103 -5.93 25.89 17.13
N PRO A 104 -4.92 25.21 17.72
CA PRO A 104 -4.39 23.90 17.34
C PRO A 104 -5.32 22.74 17.73
N TYR A 105 -5.53 21.81 16.81
CA TYR A 105 -6.30 20.59 17.03
C TYR A 105 -5.37 19.46 17.49
N ILE A 106 -5.77 18.73 18.53
CA ILE A 106 -5.03 17.57 19.04
C ILE A 106 -5.83 16.33 18.69
N ALA A 107 -5.28 15.48 17.82
CA ALA A 107 -5.92 14.23 17.43
C ALA A 107 -5.93 13.21 18.57
N PRO A 108 -6.89 12.27 18.58
CA PRO A 108 -6.87 11.15 19.51
C PRO A 108 -5.79 10.11 19.16
N PHE A 109 -5.15 10.23 18.00
CA PHE A 109 -4.12 9.33 17.47
C PHE A 109 -2.75 10.04 17.30
N SER A 110 -1.69 9.26 17.14
CA SER A 110 -0.35 9.75 16.76
C SER A 110 -0.19 9.83 15.24
N THR A 111 0.97 10.32 14.79
CA THR A 111 1.31 10.43 13.36
C THR A 111 1.34 9.08 12.64
N SER A 112 1.53 7.96 13.36
CA SER A 112 1.54 6.64 12.74
C SER A 112 0.23 6.28 12.02
N VAL A 113 -0.92 6.77 12.51
CA VAL A 113 -2.23 6.44 11.93
C VAL A 113 -2.38 6.98 10.51
N PRO A 114 -2.29 8.31 10.25
CA PRO A 114 -2.38 8.83 8.90
C PRO A 114 -1.27 8.28 7.98
N ASP A 115 -0.06 8.08 8.49
CA ASP A 115 1.06 7.53 7.71
C ASP A 115 0.79 6.09 7.26
N VAL A 116 0.29 5.22 8.14
CA VAL A 116 -0.14 3.86 7.76
C VAL A 116 -1.28 3.90 6.75
N CYS A 117 -2.26 4.79 6.92
CA CYS A 117 -3.35 4.96 5.96
C CYS A 117 -2.83 5.42 4.58
N HIS A 118 -1.82 6.29 4.53
CA HIS A 118 -1.16 6.69 3.29
C HIS A 118 -0.52 5.50 2.58
N ILE A 119 0.21 4.64 3.31
CA ILE A 119 0.85 3.44 2.74
C ILE A 119 -0.20 2.49 2.17
N VAL A 120 -1.27 2.20 2.93
CA VAL A 120 -2.35 1.31 2.47
C VAL A 120 -3.06 1.88 1.24
N ARG A 121 -3.30 3.20 1.19
CA ARG A 121 -3.86 3.85 0.00
C ARG A 121 -2.94 3.70 -1.21
N SER A 122 -1.65 4.01 -1.06
CA SER A 122 -0.66 3.87 -2.14
C SER A 122 -0.63 2.44 -2.66
N PHE A 123 -0.64 1.45 -1.76
CA PHE A 123 -0.69 0.04 -2.13
C PHE A 123 -1.92 -0.30 -2.99
N ILE A 124 -3.10 0.22 -2.64
CA ILE A 124 -4.33 0.01 -3.42
C ILE A 124 -4.20 0.68 -4.79
N GLU A 125 -3.71 1.92 -4.84
CA GLU A 125 -3.49 2.67 -6.09
C GLU A 125 -2.52 1.95 -7.02
N ASP A 126 -1.39 1.47 -6.49
CA ASP A 126 -0.37 0.71 -7.23
C ASP A 126 -0.91 -0.65 -7.71
N SER A 127 -1.63 -1.36 -6.83
CA SER A 127 -2.27 -2.63 -7.17
C SER A 127 -3.29 -2.47 -8.30
N VAL A 128 -4.14 -1.44 -8.25
CA VAL A 128 -5.11 -1.16 -9.32
C VAL A 128 -4.41 -0.70 -10.59
N SER A 129 -3.37 0.13 -10.46
CA SER A 129 -2.56 0.60 -11.59
C SER A 129 -1.91 -0.56 -12.35
N TYR A 130 -1.47 -1.60 -11.65
CA TYR A 130 -0.95 -2.82 -12.27
C TYR A 130 -1.89 -3.44 -13.31
N PHE A 131 -3.20 -3.46 -13.02
CA PHE A 131 -4.21 -4.01 -13.92
C PHE A 131 -4.64 -3.08 -15.05
N SER A 132 -4.20 -1.82 -15.05
CA SER A 132 -4.46 -0.90 -16.15
C SER A 132 -3.94 -1.49 -17.46
N TYR A 133 -4.74 -1.35 -18.52
CA TYR A 133 -4.45 -1.88 -19.87
C TYR A 133 -4.44 -3.42 -20.01
N GLY A 134 -4.67 -4.17 -18.93
CA GLY A 134 -4.91 -5.62 -18.96
C GLY A 134 -6.36 -5.96 -19.37
N GLY A 135 -6.56 -7.10 -20.03
CA GLY A 135 -7.89 -7.60 -20.39
C GLY A 135 -8.73 -8.00 -19.16
N HIS A 136 -9.99 -8.40 -19.40
CA HIS A 136 -11.02 -8.75 -18.41
C HIS A 136 -10.54 -9.69 -17.28
N MET A 137 -9.88 -9.15 -16.27
CA MET A 137 -9.59 -9.82 -15.01
C MET A 137 -10.50 -9.24 -13.93
N ASN A 138 -10.81 -10.06 -12.91
CA ASN A 138 -11.48 -9.56 -11.72
C ASN A 138 -10.49 -8.77 -10.86
N VAL A 139 -10.17 -7.54 -11.30
CA VAL A 139 -9.24 -6.60 -10.64
C VAL A 139 -9.60 -6.48 -9.17
N TYR A 140 -10.89 -6.38 -8.88
CA TYR A 140 -11.39 -6.24 -7.51
C TYR A 140 -10.99 -7.42 -6.62
N ASP A 141 -11.28 -8.65 -7.04
CA ASP A 141 -10.98 -9.85 -6.23
C ASP A 141 -9.48 -9.99 -5.99
N VAL A 142 -8.66 -9.69 -6.99
CA VAL A 142 -7.21 -9.82 -6.87
C VAL A 142 -6.63 -8.72 -5.99
N SER A 143 -6.99 -7.45 -6.21
CA SER A 143 -6.56 -6.35 -5.35
C SER A 143 -7.01 -6.56 -3.91
N ARG A 144 -8.25 -7.03 -3.69
CA ARG A 144 -8.74 -7.38 -2.35
C ARG A 144 -7.90 -8.48 -1.71
N LYS A 145 -7.61 -9.58 -2.42
CA LYS A 145 -6.76 -10.68 -1.91
C LYS A 145 -5.41 -10.17 -1.38
N TYR A 146 -4.76 -9.27 -2.11
CA TYR A 146 -3.46 -8.74 -1.71
C TYR A 146 -3.57 -7.65 -0.63
N LEU A 147 -4.64 -6.86 -0.64
CA LEU A 147 -4.96 -5.93 0.43
C LEU A 147 -5.20 -6.67 1.76
N ASP A 148 -5.96 -7.77 1.73
CA ASP A 148 -6.21 -8.60 2.92
C ASP A 148 -4.89 -9.12 3.49
N LYS A 149 -3.95 -9.56 2.63
CA LYS A 149 -2.60 -9.95 3.07
C LYS A 149 -1.82 -8.78 3.69
N LEU A 150 -1.87 -7.60 3.09
CA LEU A 150 -1.21 -6.41 3.65
C LEU A 150 -1.75 -6.09 5.05
N LEU A 151 -3.08 -6.12 5.22
CA LEU A 151 -3.71 -5.75 6.49
C LEU A 151 -3.54 -6.84 7.56
N ILE A 152 -3.78 -8.10 7.20
CA ILE A 152 -3.81 -9.23 8.14
C ILE A 152 -2.41 -9.76 8.45
N ASP A 153 -1.54 -9.90 7.45
CA ASP A 153 -0.23 -10.50 7.65
C ASP A 153 0.81 -9.43 7.97
N VAL A 154 0.89 -8.36 7.16
CA VAL A 154 1.98 -7.38 7.28
C VAL A 154 1.71 -6.37 8.39
N LEU A 155 0.58 -5.68 8.35
CA LEU A 155 0.27 -4.61 9.31
C LEU A 155 0.06 -5.18 10.72
N ASN A 156 -0.71 -6.26 10.85
CA ASN A 156 -0.93 -6.90 12.13
C ASN A 156 0.38 -7.41 12.76
N GLU A 157 1.25 -8.07 11.98
CA GLU A 157 2.54 -8.54 12.51
C GLU A 157 3.43 -7.37 12.95
N ALA A 158 3.46 -6.28 12.18
CA ALA A 158 4.21 -5.08 12.53
C ALA A 158 3.69 -4.44 13.82
N LEU A 159 2.36 -4.30 13.96
CA LEU A 159 1.72 -3.78 15.17
C LEU A 159 1.97 -4.68 16.39
N LEU A 160 1.87 -6.01 16.24
CA LEU A 160 2.19 -6.95 17.30
C LEU A 160 3.65 -6.78 17.75
N LYS A 161 4.60 -6.73 16.81
CA LYS A 161 6.02 -6.50 17.12
C LYS A 161 6.23 -5.20 17.91
N THR A 162 5.58 -4.11 17.51
CA THR A 162 5.60 -2.83 18.22
C THR A 162 5.03 -2.93 19.63
N THR A 163 3.94 -3.68 19.84
CA THR A 163 3.36 -3.87 21.18
C THR A 163 4.24 -4.71 22.09
N TYR A 164 4.96 -5.69 21.54
CA TYR A 164 5.81 -6.61 22.31
C TYR A 164 7.27 -6.16 22.47
N SER A 165 7.74 -5.14 21.74
CA SER A 165 9.15 -4.72 21.76
C SER A 165 9.61 -4.08 23.09
N GLY A 166 8.74 -3.98 24.10
CA GLY A 166 9.14 -3.83 25.51
C GLY A 166 9.78 -2.50 25.91
N THR A 167 9.84 -1.52 25.00
CA THR A 167 10.40 -0.18 25.24
C THR A 167 9.34 0.89 25.53
N THR A 168 8.07 0.51 25.54
CA THR A 168 6.94 1.45 25.62
C THR A 168 6.50 1.71 27.06
N GLY A 169 6.59 2.98 27.49
CA GLY A 169 5.98 3.42 28.75
C GLY A 169 4.45 3.23 28.71
N VAL A 170 3.80 3.15 29.88
CA VAL A 170 2.34 2.95 29.99
C VAL A 170 1.54 3.97 29.15
N SER A 171 2.02 5.21 29.06
CA SER A 171 1.43 6.25 28.20
C SER A 171 1.47 5.89 26.71
N GLN A 172 2.58 5.35 26.23
CA GLN A 172 2.74 4.96 24.83
C GLN A 172 1.91 3.72 24.50
N ALA A 173 1.83 2.75 25.42
CA ALA A 173 0.95 1.58 25.26
C ALA A 173 -0.54 2.00 25.14
N MET A 174 -0.98 2.97 25.95
CA MET A 174 -2.33 3.54 25.82
C MET A 174 -2.53 4.27 24.49
N GLN A 175 -1.51 4.99 24.00
CA GLN A 175 -1.61 5.66 22.70
C GLN A 175 -1.64 4.67 21.54
N ILE A 176 -0.87 3.58 21.60
CA ILE A 176 -0.96 2.49 20.61
C ILE A 176 -2.36 1.90 20.60
N ALA A 177 -2.96 1.63 21.75
CA ALA A 177 -4.34 1.15 21.82
C ALA A 177 -5.35 2.15 21.22
N ALA A 178 -5.16 3.46 21.46
CA ALA A 178 -5.98 4.50 20.84
C ALA A 178 -5.80 4.53 19.32
N ASN A 179 -4.57 4.37 18.81
CA ASN A 179 -4.30 4.30 17.38
C ASN A 179 -4.98 3.09 16.75
N LEU A 180 -4.91 1.92 17.39
CA LEU A 180 -5.58 0.70 16.93
C LEU A 180 -7.10 0.89 16.83
N SER A 181 -7.73 1.54 17.80
CA SER A 181 -9.18 1.81 17.75
C SER A 181 -9.61 2.75 16.62
N VAL A 182 -8.67 3.51 16.05
CA VAL A 182 -8.93 4.39 14.90
C VAL A 182 -8.70 3.66 13.57
N LEU A 183 -7.85 2.63 13.57
CA LEU A 183 -7.55 1.81 12.40
C LEU A 183 -8.52 0.64 12.20
N GLU A 184 -9.27 0.27 13.25
CA GLU A 184 -10.39 -0.69 13.20
C GLU A 184 -11.58 -0.14 12.41
#